data_AF-A0A1Y0RSW7-F1
#
_entry.id   AF-A0A1Y0RSW7-F1
#
_cell.length_a   1.000
_cell.length_b   1.000
_cell.length_c   1.000
_cell.angle_alpha   90.00
_cell.angle_beta   90.00
_cell.angle_gamma   90.00
#
_symmetry.space_group_name_H-M   'P 1'
#
loop_
_entity.id
_entity.type
_entity.pdbx_description
1 polymer ?
#
loop_
_entity_poly.entity_id
_entity_poly.type
_entity_poly.pdbx_seq_one_letter_code
_entity_poly.pdbx_strand_id
1 'polypeptide(L)'
;MPDEFFPKVLRMIVILSFRYNVICSLNPNKLETAYSKASKYIREQKPTSIKAISEELKEFYPSDTDFRRAFAQKTVSASNARLARYILSEINRHYMGTKELIANPNATELNLEHILPQNPSAKWLVEFPKTDYNQYIYRLGNMTLLDSSINRKVGNTSFKDKCTTAFSASKLEITKEIVNFHVWSPKEIEERQKKMAEVACQIWRFDY
;
A
#
# COMPACT_ATOMS: atom_id res chain seq x y z
N MET A 1 -15.99 25.01 -14.81
CA MET A 1 -15.08 23.94 -15.29
C MET A 1 -15.96 22.84 -15.86
N PRO A 2 -15.61 22.19 -16.99
CA PRO A 2 -16.36 21.02 -17.45
C PRO A 2 -16.39 19.95 -16.36
N ASP A 3 -17.52 19.26 -16.17
CA ASP A 3 -17.70 18.28 -15.09
C ASP A 3 -16.64 17.15 -15.09
N GLU A 4 -15.99 16.90 -16.23
CA GLU A 4 -14.91 15.93 -16.37
C GLU A 4 -13.56 16.34 -15.75
N PHE A 5 -13.36 17.63 -15.47
CA PHE A 5 -12.07 18.13 -14.96
C PHE A 5 -11.87 17.84 -13.48
N PHE A 6 -12.92 18.05 -12.68
CA PHE A 6 -12.82 17.95 -11.22
C PHE A 6 -12.36 16.55 -10.77
N PRO A 7 -12.91 15.43 -11.27
CA PRO A 7 -12.45 14.08 -10.89
C PRO A 7 -10.98 13.83 -11.23
N LYS A 8 -10.49 14.36 -12.36
CA LYS A 8 -9.10 14.18 -12.80
C LYS A 8 -8.14 14.96 -11.90
N VAL A 9 -8.46 16.21 -11.58
CA VAL A 9 -7.67 17.04 -10.65
C VAL A 9 -7.68 16.46 -9.24
N LEU A 10 -8.85 16.04 -8.75
CA LEU A 10 -8.97 15.38 -7.45
C LEU A 10 -8.10 14.13 -7.37
N ARG A 11 -8.11 13.29 -8.42
CA ARG A 11 -7.25 12.11 -8.50
C ARG A 11 -5.77 12.48 -8.45
N MET A 12 -5.33 13.51 -9.18
CA MET A 12 -3.94 13.99 -9.14
C MET A 12 -3.54 14.44 -7.73
N ILE A 13 -4.41 15.19 -7.05
CA ILE A 13 -4.17 15.65 -5.68
C ILE A 13 -4.03 14.45 -4.75
N VAL A 14 -4.95 13.48 -4.80
CA VAL A 14 -4.88 12.26 -3.97
C VAL A 14 -3.58 11.49 -4.19
N ILE A 15 -3.16 11.32 -5.45
CA ILE A 15 -1.92 10.63 -5.80
C ILE A 15 -0.72 11.41 -5.26
N LEU A 16 -0.69 12.73 -5.46
CA LEU A 16 0.38 13.59 -4.97
C LEU A 16 0.49 13.53 -3.44
N SER A 17 -0.64 13.66 -2.72
CA SER A 17 -0.70 13.53 -1.26
C SER A 17 -0.16 12.17 -0.81
N PHE A 18 -0.56 11.10 -1.49
CA PHE A 18 -0.17 9.75 -1.14
C PHE A 18 1.33 9.52 -1.37
N ARG A 19 1.87 9.91 -2.52
CA ARG A 19 3.30 9.78 -2.80
C ARG A 19 4.12 10.64 -1.83
N TYR A 20 3.80 11.93 -1.72
CA TYR A 20 4.61 12.91 -1.01
C TYR A 20 4.55 12.73 0.51
N ASN A 21 3.34 12.70 1.10
CA ASN A 21 3.17 12.62 2.56
C ASN A 21 3.20 11.19 3.07
N VAL A 22 2.46 10.29 2.41
CA VAL A 22 2.21 8.96 2.98
C VAL A 22 3.41 8.05 2.74
N ILE A 23 3.95 8.00 1.52
CA ILE A 23 5.05 7.08 1.20
C ILE A 23 6.41 7.71 1.41
N CYS A 24 6.68 8.88 0.83
CA CYS A 24 7.97 9.54 0.94
C CYS A 24 8.17 10.31 2.26
N SER A 25 7.10 10.53 3.05
CA SER A 25 7.16 11.23 4.34
C SER A 25 7.85 12.61 4.24
N LEU A 26 7.65 13.34 3.15
CA LEU A 26 8.26 14.64 2.92
C LEU A 26 7.56 15.75 3.72
N ASN A 27 8.21 16.90 3.89
CA ASN A 27 7.70 18.01 4.69
C ASN A 27 6.38 18.56 4.12
N PRO A 28 5.25 18.45 4.84
CA PRO A 28 3.92 18.86 4.35
C PRO A 28 3.79 20.35 4.05
N ASN A 29 4.56 21.22 4.72
CA ASN A 29 4.43 22.67 4.59
C ASN A 29 4.68 23.15 3.15
N LYS A 30 5.59 22.47 2.43
CA LYS A 30 5.83 22.76 1.02
C LYS A 30 4.62 22.41 0.14
N LEU A 31 3.90 21.35 0.49
CA LEU A 31 2.75 20.86 -0.26
C LEU A 31 1.50 21.74 -0.06
N GLU A 32 1.36 22.42 1.07
CA GLU A 32 0.29 23.39 1.29
C GLU A 32 0.30 24.52 0.27
N THR A 33 1.49 24.92 -0.18
CA THR A 33 1.65 25.91 -1.25
C THR A 33 1.08 25.37 -2.57
N ALA A 34 1.34 24.10 -2.87
CA ALA A 34 0.80 23.42 -4.06
C ALA A 34 -0.73 23.36 -4.03
N TYR A 35 -1.32 22.99 -2.89
CA TYR A 35 -2.78 22.94 -2.73
C TYR A 35 -3.43 24.31 -2.81
N SER A 36 -2.79 25.33 -2.22
CA SER A 36 -3.28 26.71 -2.26
C SER A 36 -3.30 27.25 -3.69
N LYS A 37 -2.23 26.99 -4.47
CA LYS A 37 -2.17 27.31 -5.91
C LYS A 37 -3.26 26.56 -6.69
N ALA A 38 -3.37 25.24 -6.53
CA ALA A 38 -4.40 24.44 -7.20
C ALA A 38 -5.83 24.91 -6.87
N SER A 39 -6.10 25.27 -5.61
CA SER A 39 -7.40 25.78 -5.19
C SER A 39 -7.73 27.15 -5.77
N LYS A 40 -6.73 28.07 -5.79
CA LYS A 40 -6.85 29.36 -6.47
C LYS A 40 -7.19 29.16 -7.94
N TYR A 41 -6.55 28.19 -8.59
CA TYR A 41 -6.77 27.89 -9.98
C TYR A 41 -8.16 27.35 -10.30
N ILE A 42 -8.64 26.43 -9.46
CA ILE A 42 -10.01 25.90 -9.56
C ILE A 42 -11.03 27.04 -9.44
N ARG A 43 -10.83 27.95 -8.47
CA ARG A 43 -11.72 29.10 -8.21
C ARG A 43 -11.69 30.14 -9.33
N GLU A 44 -10.52 30.45 -9.86
CA GLU A 44 -10.32 31.48 -10.89
C GLU A 44 -10.55 30.95 -12.32
N GLN A 45 -10.91 29.67 -12.47
CA GLN A 45 -11.03 28.97 -13.76
C GLN A 45 -9.77 29.07 -14.63
N LYS A 46 -8.60 29.20 -14.01
CA LYS A 46 -7.29 29.29 -14.66
C LYS A 46 -6.29 28.45 -13.88
N PRO A 47 -5.55 27.51 -14.50
CA PRO A 47 -5.49 27.28 -15.93
C PRO A 47 -6.68 26.43 -16.43
N THR A 48 -6.98 26.59 -17.71
CA THR A 48 -8.13 25.97 -18.39
C THR A 48 -7.89 24.52 -18.83
N SER A 49 -6.74 23.92 -18.48
CA SER A 49 -6.37 22.57 -18.89
C SER A 49 -5.71 21.76 -17.77
N ILE A 50 -5.89 20.45 -17.81
CA ILE A 50 -5.30 19.48 -16.86
C ILE A 50 -3.77 19.51 -16.93
N LYS A 51 -3.21 19.69 -18.13
CA LYS A 51 -1.76 19.75 -18.36
C LYS A 51 -1.10 20.91 -17.60
N ALA A 52 -1.75 22.07 -17.56
CA ALA A 52 -1.20 23.20 -16.83
C ALA A 52 -1.25 22.99 -15.31
N ILE A 53 -2.26 22.26 -14.81
CA ILE A 53 -2.32 21.85 -13.40
C ILE A 53 -1.22 20.80 -13.11
N SER A 54 -0.98 19.86 -14.02
CA SER A 54 0.04 18.83 -13.82
C SER A 54 1.44 19.39 -13.77
N GLU A 55 1.79 20.33 -14.66
CA GLU A 55 3.11 20.99 -14.64
C GLU A 55 3.35 21.75 -13.32
N GLU A 56 2.35 22.41 -12.76
CA GLU A 56 2.51 23.11 -11.47
C GLU A 56 2.63 22.17 -10.27
N LEU A 57 1.94 21.02 -10.31
CA LEU A 57 2.05 20.02 -9.26
C LEU A 57 3.34 19.17 -9.38
N LYS A 58 3.99 19.19 -10.54
CA LYS A 58 5.18 18.39 -10.86
C LYS A 58 6.38 18.71 -9.97
N GLU A 59 6.53 19.96 -9.55
CA GLU A 59 7.57 20.39 -8.60
C GLU A 59 7.51 19.56 -7.29
N PHE A 60 6.30 19.18 -6.88
CA PHE A 60 6.05 18.42 -5.65
C PHE A 60 5.90 16.93 -5.91
N TYR A 61 5.89 16.47 -7.16
CA TYR A 61 5.67 15.06 -7.46
C TYR A 61 6.93 14.24 -7.18
N PRO A 62 6.95 13.33 -6.19
CA PRO A 62 8.11 12.48 -5.98
C PRO A 62 8.31 11.57 -7.18
N SER A 63 9.54 11.54 -7.71
CA SER A 63 9.91 10.70 -8.86
C SER A 63 9.56 9.23 -8.60
N ASP A 64 9.33 8.43 -9.65
CA ASP A 64 9.10 7.00 -9.49
C ASP A 64 10.26 6.31 -8.78
N THR A 65 11.49 6.77 -9.02
CA THR A 65 12.69 6.27 -8.32
C THR A 65 12.61 6.53 -6.81
N ASP A 66 12.31 7.76 -6.39
CA ASP A 66 12.22 8.12 -4.97
C ASP A 66 11.04 7.46 -4.27
N PHE A 67 9.88 7.47 -4.93
CA PHE A 67 8.67 6.83 -4.43
C PHE A 67 8.86 5.32 -4.27
N ARG A 68 9.41 4.64 -5.28
CA ARG A 68 9.70 3.20 -5.23
C ARG A 68 10.65 2.87 -4.09
N ARG A 69 11.75 3.63 -3.96
CA ARG A 69 12.74 3.44 -2.88
C ARG A 69 12.11 3.61 -1.50
N ALA A 70 11.30 4.65 -1.32
CA ALA A 70 10.58 4.89 -0.07
C ALA A 70 9.53 3.82 0.22
N PHE A 71 8.75 3.42 -0.79
CA PHE A 71 7.74 2.36 -0.66
C PHE A 71 8.37 1.02 -0.28
N ALA A 72 9.47 0.65 -0.95
CA ALA A 72 10.20 -0.59 -0.68
C ALA A 72 10.65 -0.67 0.79
N GLN A 73 10.86 0.47 1.45
CA GLN A 73 11.26 0.57 2.85
C GLN A 73 10.12 0.94 3.83
N LYS A 74 8.90 1.15 3.34
CA LYS A 74 7.81 1.69 4.15
C LYS A 74 7.38 0.75 5.26
N THR A 75 7.22 1.29 6.45
CA THR A 75 6.50 0.65 7.56
C THR A 75 5.17 1.35 7.80
N VAL A 76 4.17 0.59 8.24
CA VAL A 76 2.86 1.10 8.66
C VAL A 76 2.57 0.54 10.04
N SER A 77 2.43 1.43 11.04
CA SER A 77 2.17 1.02 12.41
C SER A 77 0.84 0.29 12.56
N ALA A 78 0.72 -0.52 13.63
CA ALA A 78 -0.54 -1.16 14.00
C ALA A 78 -1.72 -0.17 14.13
N SER A 79 -1.44 1.05 14.64
CA SER A 79 -2.44 2.12 14.78
C SER A 79 -2.98 2.64 13.44
N ASN A 80 -2.29 2.37 12.33
CA ASN A 80 -2.69 2.80 10.99
C ASN A 80 -3.08 1.64 10.08
N ALA A 81 -3.74 0.62 10.64
CA ALA A 81 -4.21 -0.55 9.90
C ALA A 81 -5.16 -0.20 8.73
N ARG A 82 -5.90 0.92 8.82
CA ARG A 82 -6.74 1.40 7.72
C ARG A 82 -5.92 1.77 6.48
N LEU A 83 -4.78 2.43 6.68
CA LEU A 83 -3.87 2.75 5.59
C LEU A 83 -3.27 1.49 4.98
N ALA A 84 -2.78 0.56 5.81
CA ALA A 84 -2.24 -0.70 5.31
C ALA A 84 -3.27 -1.48 4.48
N ARG A 85 -4.53 -1.57 4.96
CA ARG A 85 -5.61 -2.19 4.19
C ARG A 85 -5.88 -1.48 2.87
N TYR A 86 -5.90 -0.16 2.85
CA TYR A 86 -6.07 0.61 1.61
C TYR A 86 -4.98 0.27 0.59
N ILE A 87 -3.71 0.32 1.00
CA ILE A 87 -2.55 0.04 0.14
C ILE A 87 -2.64 -1.37 -0.45
N LEU A 88 -2.84 -2.37 0.41
CA LEU A 88 -2.93 -3.77 0.01
C LEU A 88 -4.15 -4.03 -0.90
N SER A 89 -5.25 -3.31 -0.67
CA SER A 89 -6.45 -3.44 -1.50
C SER A 89 -6.24 -2.89 -2.91
N GLU A 90 -5.54 -1.75 -3.06
CA GLU A 90 -5.19 -1.21 -4.37
C GLU A 90 -4.23 -2.13 -5.13
N ILE A 91 -3.22 -2.68 -4.45
CA ILE A 91 -2.29 -3.65 -5.05
C ILE A 91 -3.03 -4.92 -5.49
N ASN A 92 -3.91 -5.45 -4.64
CA ASN A 92 -4.72 -6.60 -5.03
C ASN A 92 -5.59 -6.29 -6.25
N ARG A 93 -6.31 -5.15 -6.26
CA ARG A 93 -7.10 -4.72 -7.42
C ARG A 93 -6.28 -4.68 -8.71
N HIS A 94 -5.06 -4.17 -8.62
CA HIS A 94 -4.15 -4.15 -9.76
C HIS A 94 -3.78 -5.56 -10.24
N TYR A 95 -3.45 -6.48 -9.33
CA TYR A 95 -3.17 -7.88 -9.68
C TYR A 95 -4.35 -8.61 -10.32
N MET A 96 -5.58 -8.32 -9.87
CA MET A 96 -6.77 -9.00 -10.38
C MET A 96 -7.28 -8.43 -11.71
N GLY A 97 -6.94 -7.17 -12.04
CA GLY A 97 -7.51 -6.48 -13.20
C GLY A 97 -9.01 -6.19 -13.09
N THR A 98 -9.65 -6.45 -11.94
CA THR A 98 -11.08 -6.23 -11.67
C THR A 98 -11.30 -5.56 -10.32
N LYS A 99 -12.41 -4.82 -10.19
CA LYS A 99 -12.85 -4.17 -8.95
C LYS A 99 -13.85 -5.02 -8.15
N GLU A 100 -14.31 -6.14 -8.70
CA GLU A 100 -15.46 -6.90 -8.17
C GLU A 100 -15.23 -7.51 -6.79
N LEU A 101 -14.00 -7.90 -6.46
CA LEU A 101 -13.72 -8.70 -5.24
C LEU A 101 -13.43 -7.88 -3.98
N ILE A 102 -13.16 -6.58 -4.10
CA ILE A 102 -12.96 -5.69 -2.94
C ILE A 102 -13.86 -4.47 -3.11
N ALA A 103 -15.17 -4.69 -3.01
CA ALA A 103 -16.17 -3.62 -3.05
C ALA A 103 -16.13 -2.76 -1.78
N ASN A 104 -15.74 -3.30 -0.62
CA ASN A 104 -15.60 -2.57 0.63
C ASN A 104 -14.53 -3.19 1.55
N PRO A 105 -13.33 -2.59 1.70
CA PRO A 105 -12.26 -3.09 2.57
C PRO A 105 -12.54 -2.74 4.05
N ASN A 106 -13.77 -2.95 4.53
CA ASN A 106 -14.08 -2.74 5.93
C ASN A 106 -13.45 -3.85 6.78
N ALA A 107 -13.01 -3.46 7.98
CA ALA A 107 -12.29 -4.34 8.91
C ALA A 107 -13.16 -5.47 9.47
N THR A 108 -14.47 -5.44 9.28
CA THR A 108 -15.40 -6.50 9.72
C THR A 108 -15.28 -7.77 8.87
N GLU A 109 -15.05 -7.60 7.57
CA GLU A 109 -15.02 -8.68 6.59
C GLU A 109 -13.57 -9.01 6.19
N LEU A 110 -12.74 -7.98 6.04
CA LEU A 110 -11.37 -8.13 5.58
C LEU A 110 -10.37 -7.61 6.60
N ASN A 111 -9.67 -8.55 7.23
CA ASN A 111 -8.67 -8.27 8.24
C ASN A 111 -7.30 -8.03 7.61
N LEU A 112 -6.51 -7.21 8.31
CA LEU A 112 -5.08 -7.09 8.06
C LEU A 112 -4.37 -8.21 8.81
N GLU A 113 -3.76 -9.13 8.07
CA GLU A 113 -3.01 -10.25 8.65
C GLU A 113 -1.50 -10.00 8.56
N HIS A 114 -0.78 -10.34 9.63
CA HIS A 114 0.68 -10.28 9.66
C HIS A 114 1.24 -11.68 9.45
N ILE A 115 2.02 -11.88 8.38
CA ILE A 115 2.56 -13.20 8.02
C ILE A 115 3.52 -13.67 9.11
N LEU A 116 4.58 -12.90 9.39
CA LEU A 116 5.31 -12.91 10.65
C LEU A 116 4.41 -12.28 11.73
N PRO A 117 3.98 -13.03 12.77
CA PRO A 117 3.00 -12.56 13.76
C PRO A 117 3.54 -11.47 14.69
N GLN A 118 2.67 -10.56 15.16
CA GLN A 118 3.02 -9.51 16.13
C GLN A 118 3.45 -10.03 17.52
N ASN A 119 3.09 -11.26 17.84
CA ASN A 119 3.54 -11.96 19.03
C ASN A 119 4.05 -13.33 18.58
N PRO A 120 5.28 -13.43 18.04
CA PRO A 120 5.77 -14.67 17.44
C PRO A 120 5.87 -15.78 18.48
N SER A 121 5.47 -17.00 18.11
CA SER A 121 5.71 -18.19 18.93
C SER A 121 7.20 -18.56 18.95
N ALA A 122 7.61 -19.45 19.85
CA ALA A 122 9.00 -19.92 19.92
C ALA A 122 9.50 -20.51 18.59
N LYS A 123 8.61 -21.13 17.79
CA LYS A 123 8.93 -21.66 16.46
C LYS A 123 9.35 -20.54 15.49
N TRP A 124 8.61 -19.43 15.48
CA TRP A 124 8.95 -18.26 14.67
C TRP A 124 10.27 -17.63 15.08
N LEU A 125 10.63 -17.65 16.37
CA LEU A 125 11.90 -17.10 16.85
C LEU A 125 13.13 -17.93 16.46
N VAL A 126 12.94 -19.21 16.11
CA VAL A 126 14.00 -20.07 15.56
C VAL A 126 14.23 -19.74 14.09
N GLU A 127 13.16 -19.49 13.33
CA GLU A 127 13.20 -19.20 11.89
C GLU A 127 13.51 -17.72 11.58
N PHE A 128 13.19 -16.82 12.51
CA PHE A 128 13.32 -15.38 12.35
C PHE A 128 14.04 -14.75 13.56
N PRO A 129 15.31 -14.31 13.41
CA PRO A 129 16.08 -13.73 14.51
C PRO A 129 15.40 -12.53 15.16
N LYS A 130 15.51 -12.43 16.49
CA LYS A 130 14.88 -11.34 17.28
C LYS A 130 15.40 -9.95 16.93
N THR A 131 16.64 -9.82 16.47
CA THR A 131 17.25 -8.54 16.04
C THR A 131 16.52 -7.93 14.85
N ASP A 132 16.06 -8.77 13.94
CA ASP A 132 15.42 -8.32 12.70
C ASP A 132 13.92 -8.12 12.90
N TYR A 133 13.30 -8.87 13.82
CA TYR A 133 11.87 -8.85 14.10
C TYR A 133 11.23 -7.45 14.14
N ASN A 134 11.82 -6.54 14.92
CA ASN A 134 11.29 -5.18 15.11
C ASN A 134 11.32 -4.33 13.83
N GLN A 135 12.27 -4.61 12.92
CA GLN A 135 12.39 -3.90 11.65
C GLN A 135 11.37 -4.39 10.62
N TYR A 136 11.00 -5.67 10.67
CA TYR A 136 10.18 -6.30 9.63
C TYR A 136 8.70 -6.49 9.98
N ILE A 137 8.34 -6.50 11.27
CA ILE A 137 6.95 -6.77 11.68
C ILE A 137 5.93 -5.83 11.01
N TYR A 138 6.25 -4.54 10.92
CA TYR A 138 5.37 -3.50 10.36
C TYR A 138 5.63 -3.17 8.88
N ARG A 139 6.37 -4.03 8.18
CA ARG A 139 6.61 -3.88 6.74
C ARG A 139 5.37 -4.26 5.95
N LEU A 140 5.07 -3.50 4.89
CA LEU A 140 3.97 -3.84 3.98
C LEU A 140 4.16 -5.22 3.35
N GLY A 141 5.41 -5.61 3.06
CA GLY A 141 5.73 -6.96 2.59
C GLY A 141 5.37 -8.08 3.57
N ASN A 142 5.27 -7.77 4.87
CA ASN A 142 4.86 -8.72 5.91
C ASN A 142 3.34 -8.74 6.15
N MET A 143 2.59 -7.88 5.48
CA MET A 143 1.14 -7.77 5.67
C MET A 143 0.38 -8.32 4.46
N THR A 144 -0.81 -8.85 4.72
CA THR A 144 -1.75 -9.22 3.68
C THR A 144 -3.20 -9.01 4.11
N LEU A 145 -4.12 -9.19 3.19
CA LEU A 145 -5.55 -9.14 3.43
C LEU A 145 -6.09 -10.57 3.56
N LEU A 146 -6.89 -10.81 4.59
CA LEU A 146 -7.47 -12.13 4.83
C LEU A 146 -8.90 -12.00 5.33
N ASP A 147 -9.77 -12.89 4.86
CA ASP A 147 -11.14 -13.00 5.36
C ASP A 147 -11.13 -13.15 6.89
N SER A 148 -12.01 -12.43 7.57
CA SER A 148 -12.00 -12.35 9.03
C SER A 148 -12.23 -13.71 9.72
N SER A 149 -13.00 -14.60 9.09
CA SER A 149 -13.25 -15.96 9.59
C SER A 149 -12.02 -16.87 9.43
N ILE A 150 -11.29 -16.73 8.31
CA ILE A 150 -10.05 -17.47 8.06
C ILE A 150 -8.95 -16.95 8.98
N ASN A 151 -8.85 -15.62 9.14
CA ASN A 151 -7.84 -14.98 9.98
C ASN A 151 -7.93 -15.45 11.44
N ARG A 152 -9.15 -15.60 11.96
CA ARG A 152 -9.37 -16.09 13.32
C ARG A 152 -8.90 -17.54 13.52
N LYS A 153 -9.01 -18.38 12.49
CA LYS A 153 -8.62 -19.80 12.54
C LYS A 153 -7.12 -20.00 12.42
N VAL A 154 -6.45 -19.19 11.59
CA VAL A 154 -5.03 -19.38 11.29
C VAL A 154 -4.11 -18.93 12.44
N GLY A 155 -4.46 -17.83 13.11
CA GLY A 155 -3.77 -17.32 14.30
C GLY A 155 -2.25 -17.25 14.15
N ASN A 156 -1.54 -17.74 15.18
CA ASN A 156 -0.08 -17.66 15.31
C ASN A 156 0.62 -18.97 14.90
N THR A 157 0.06 -19.68 13.91
CA THR A 157 0.65 -20.92 13.37
C THR A 157 1.92 -20.62 12.57
N SER A 158 2.66 -21.68 12.20
CA SER A 158 3.89 -21.54 11.41
C SER A 158 3.60 -20.97 10.02
N PHE A 159 4.61 -20.41 9.33
CA PHE A 159 4.45 -19.93 7.96
C PHE A 159 3.83 -21.00 7.04
N LYS A 160 4.35 -22.23 7.13
CA LYS A 160 3.87 -23.38 6.33
C LYS A 160 2.39 -23.69 6.61
N ASP A 161 1.98 -23.64 7.87
CA ASP A 161 0.58 -23.85 8.25
C ASP A 161 -0.32 -22.72 7.73
N LYS A 162 0.13 -21.46 7.79
CA LYS A 162 -0.61 -20.33 7.20
C LYS A 162 -0.80 -20.49 5.70
N CYS A 163 0.25 -20.89 4.98
CA CYS A 163 0.18 -21.13 3.54
C CYS A 163 -0.83 -22.23 3.19
N THR A 164 -0.79 -23.35 3.92
CA THR A 164 -1.64 -24.52 3.62
C THR A 164 -3.09 -24.34 4.04
N THR A 165 -3.35 -23.71 5.19
CA THR A 165 -4.70 -23.64 5.78
C THR A 165 -5.46 -22.35 5.48
N ALA A 166 -4.75 -21.28 5.10
CA ALA A 166 -5.38 -19.96 4.90
C ALA A 166 -5.05 -19.34 3.54
N PHE A 167 -3.76 -19.19 3.19
CA PHE A 167 -3.38 -18.38 2.02
C PHE A 167 -3.70 -19.06 0.69
N SER A 168 -3.54 -20.37 0.59
CA SER A 168 -3.85 -21.18 -0.60
C SER A 168 -5.33 -21.09 -1.03
N ALA A 169 -6.24 -20.98 -0.06
CA ALA A 169 -7.68 -20.90 -0.27
C ALA A 169 -8.21 -19.46 -0.44
N SER A 170 -7.35 -18.45 -0.27
CA SER A 170 -7.75 -17.05 -0.42
C SER A 170 -8.18 -16.77 -1.86
N LYS A 171 -9.18 -15.90 -2.05
CA LYS A 171 -9.56 -15.38 -3.37
C LYS A 171 -8.76 -14.14 -3.79
N LEU A 172 -7.95 -13.60 -2.88
CA LEU A 172 -7.15 -12.40 -3.12
C LEU A 172 -5.77 -12.78 -3.63
N GLU A 173 -5.42 -12.29 -4.82
CA GLU A 173 -4.13 -12.57 -5.48
C GLU A 173 -2.93 -12.10 -4.65
N ILE A 174 -3.06 -10.96 -3.95
CA ILE A 174 -2.01 -10.46 -3.04
C ILE A 174 -1.69 -11.43 -1.89
N THR A 175 -2.65 -12.29 -1.54
CA THR A 175 -2.52 -13.30 -0.49
C THR A 175 -2.10 -14.64 -1.07
N LYS A 176 -2.67 -15.03 -2.22
CA LYS A 176 -2.28 -16.27 -2.91
C LYS A 176 -0.80 -16.25 -3.30
N GLU A 177 -0.26 -15.11 -3.75
CA GLU A 177 1.15 -15.05 -4.15
C GLU A 177 2.13 -15.43 -3.02
N ILE A 178 1.70 -15.36 -1.76
CA ILE A 178 2.53 -15.70 -0.59
C ILE A 178 2.88 -17.19 -0.57
N VAL A 179 2.03 -18.05 -1.14
CA VAL A 179 2.28 -19.51 -1.14
C VAL A 179 3.45 -19.92 -2.02
N ASN A 180 3.93 -19.01 -2.89
CA ASN A 180 5.09 -19.23 -3.74
C ASN A 180 6.41 -19.11 -2.97
N PHE A 181 6.39 -18.60 -1.74
CA PHE A 181 7.56 -18.57 -0.87
C PHE A 181 7.62 -19.86 -0.05
N HIS A 182 8.81 -20.43 0.08
CA HIS A 182 9.04 -21.66 0.86
C HIS A 182 9.42 -21.40 2.32
N VAL A 183 10.01 -20.24 2.58
CA VAL A 183 10.41 -19.74 3.90
C VAL A 183 9.93 -18.31 4.06
N TRP A 184 9.89 -17.81 5.29
CA TRP A 184 9.51 -16.43 5.57
C TRP A 184 10.55 -15.74 6.45
N SER A 185 11.51 -15.07 5.80
CA SER A 185 12.62 -14.36 6.45
C SER A 185 12.63 -12.88 6.06
N PRO A 186 13.54 -12.05 6.63
CA PRO A 186 13.75 -10.68 6.18
C PRO A 186 13.85 -10.54 4.65
N LYS A 187 14.56 -11.48 4.01
CA LYS A 187 14.79 -11.47 2.57
C LYS A 187 13.48 -11.55 1.77
N GLU A 188 12.58 -12.48 2.11
CA GLU A 188 11.32 -12.66 1.39
C GLU A 188 10.36 -11.48 1.64
N ILE A 189 10.38 -10.90 2.85
CA ILE A 189 9.62 -9.68 3.17
C ILE A 189 10.09 -8.51 2.29
N GLU A 190 11.40 -8.31 2.17
CA GLU A 190 11.97 -7.28 1.31
C GLU A 190 11.66 -7.51 -0.17
N GLU A 191 11.86 -8.73 -0.65
CA GLU A 191 11.61 -9.10 -2.04
C GLU A 191 10.15 -8.85 -2.42
N ARG A 192 9.22 -9.32 -1.58
CA ARG A 192 7.79 -9.08 -1.77
C ARG A 192 7.48 -7.59 -1.76
N GLN A 193 8.02 -6.82 -0.81
CA GLN A 193 7.75 -5.38 -0.75
C GLN A 193 8.37 -4.60 -1.90
N LYS A 194 9.52 -5.02 -2.43
CA LYS A 194 10.13 -4.46 -3.65
C LYS A 194 9.22 -4.69 -4.85
N LYS A 195 8.67 -5.90 -5.03
CA LYS A 195 7.68 -6.19 -6.08
C LYS A 195 6.44 -5.31 -5.93
N MET A 196 5.93 -5.15 -4.71
CA MET A 196 4.82 -4.23 -4.43
C MET A 196 5.15 -2.77 -4.78
N ALA A 197 6.39 -2.34 -4.57
CA ALA A 197 6.82 -0.98 -4.90
C ALA A 197 6.77 -0.71 -6.41
N GLU A 198 7.11 -1.69 -7.25
CA GLU A 198 6.98 -1.57 -8.71
C GLU A 198 5.52 -1.40 -9.13
N VAL A 199 4.62 -2.18 -8.53
CA VAL A 199 3.17 -2.11 -8.77
C VAL A 199 2.62 -0.77 -8.26
N ALA A 200 3.09 -0.31 -7.10
CA ALA A 200 2.70 0.95 -6.50
C ALA A 200 2.98 2.14 -7.45
N CYS A 201 4.12 2.14 -8.14
CA CYS A 201 4.44 3.17 -9.13
C CYS A 201 3.40 3.25 -10.25
N GLN A 202 2.75 2.14 -10.60
CA GLN A 202 1.74 2.09 -11.65
C GLN A 202 0.36 2.53 -11.14
N ILE A 203 0.02 2.17 -9.90
CA ILE A 203 -1.27 2.53 -9.28
C ILE A 203 -1.33 4.03 -8.99
N TRP A 204 -0.30 4.57 -8.34
CA TRP A 204 -0.26 5.95 -7.86
C TRP A 204 0.60 6.80 -8.78
N ARG A 205 0.19 6.89 -10.05
CA ARG A 205 0.77 7.75 -11.08
C ARG A 205 -0.29 8.65 -11.69
N PHE A 206 0.09 9.88 -12.03
CA PHE A 206 -0.71 10.69 -12.96
C PHE A 206 0.01 10.74 -14.32
N ASP A 207 -0.76 10.56 -15.41
CA ASP A 207 -0.25 10.37 -16.78
C ASP A 207 -0.26 11.65 -17.63
N TYR A 208 -0.10 12.83 -17.01
CA TYR A 208 -0.40 14.12 -17.64
C TYR A 208 0.78 15.10 -17.64
#